data_AF-A0A955EDF3-F1
#
_entry.id   AF-A0A955EDF3-F1
#
_cell.length_a   1.000
_cell.length_b   1.000
_cell.length_c   1.000
_cell.angle_alpha   90.00
_cell.angle_beta   90.00
_cell.angle_gamma   90.00
#
_symmetry.space_group_name_H-M   'P 1'
#
loop_
_entity.id
_entity.type
_entity.pdbx_description
1 polymer ?
#
loop_
_entity_poly.entity_id
_entity_poly.type
_entity_poly.pdbx_seq_one_letter_code
_entity_poly.pdbx_strand_id
1 'polypeptide(L)' 'MTTLAALGIVFGDIGTSPLYAFRECFAGAHAAPITPHNLTGAASLIVWSLVLVVSLKYLFLILRLDNHGE' A
#
# COMPACT_ATOMS: atom_id res chain seq x y z
N MET A 1 -20.60 -1.13 18.59
CA MET A 1 -19.25 -1.50 19.10
C MET A 1 -18.53 -2.47 18.17
N THR A 2 -19.23 -3.41 17.53
CA THR A 2 -18.64 -4.40 16.59
C THR A 2 -18.11 -3.81 15.28
N THR A 3 -18.71 -2.73 14.76
CA THR A 3 -18.28 -2.05 13.53
C THR A 3 -16.89 -1.43 13.64
N LEU A 4 -16.53 -0.88 14.81
CA LEU A 4 -15.23 -0.28 15.05
C LEU A 4 -14.11 -1.34 15.10
N ALA A 5 -14.41 -2.51 15.67
CA ALA A 5 -13.50 -3.65 15.68
C ALA A 5 -13.29 -4.23 14.26
N ALA A 6 -14.36 -4.35 13.47
CA ALA A 6 -14.28 -4.82 12.09
C ALA A 6 -13.47 -3.85 11.21
N LEU A 7 -13.65 -2.53 11.38
CA LEU A 7 -12.81 -1.52 10.71
C LEU A 7 -11.32 -1.73 11.04
N GLY A 8 -10.99 -1.90 12.32
CA GLY A 8 -9.60 -2.08 12.76
C GLY A 8 -8.91 -3.29 12.13
N ILE A 9 -9.65 -4.40 11.96
CA ILE A 9 -9.13 -5.61 11.31
C ILE A 9 -8.85 -5.35 9.82
N VAL A 10 -9.76 -4.68 9.11
CA VAL A 10 -9.61 -4.38 7.67
C VAL A 10 -8.44 -3.41 7.43
N PHE A 11 -8.34 -2.35 8.23
CA PHE A 11 -7.19 -1.43 8.14
C PHE A 11 -5.87 -2.12 8.55
N GLY A 12 -5.93 -3.07 9.48
CA GLY A 12 -4.80 -3.92 9.84
C GLY A 12 -4.31 -4.78 8.67
N ASP A 13 -5.23 -5.49 8.01
CA ASP A 13 -4.93 -6.36 6.86
C ASP A 13 -4.28 -5.58 5.70
N ILE A 14 -4.84 -4.40 5.36
CA ILE A 14 -4.28 -3.49 4.34
C ILE A 14 -2.85 -3.05 4.69
N GLY A 15 -2.57 -2.82 5.98
CA GLY A 15 -1.27 -2.35 6.46
C GLY A 15 -0.18 -3.42 6.59
N THR A 16 -0.55 -4.70 6.65
CA THR A 16 0.45 -5.79 6.81
C THR A 16 1.39 -5.90 5.62
N SER A 17 0.87 -5.77 4.40
CA SER A 17 1.65 -5.93 3.16
C SER A 17 2.77 -4.88 3.02
N PRO A 18 2.51 -3.57 3.22
CA PRO A 18 3.55 -2.54 3.31
C PRO A 18 4.59 -2.81 4.39
N LEU A 19 4.17 -3.31 5.56
CA LEU A 19 5.06 -3.57 6.68
C LEU A 19 6.04 -4.72 6.38
N TYR A 20 5.55 -5.77 5.72
CA TYR A 20 6.41 -6.86 5.23
C TYR A 20 7.37 -6.37 4.15
N ALA A 21 6.89 -5.59 3.19
CA ALA A 21 7.74 -5.02 2.14
C ALA A 21 8.85 -4.13 2.72
N PHE A 22 8.51 -3.27 3.70
CA PHE A 22 9.47 -2.44 4.40
C PHE A 22 10.50 -3.28 5.16
N ARG A 23 10.05 -4.34 5.86
CA ARG A 23 10.95 -5.27 6.54
C ARG A 23 11.91 -5.93 5.57
N GLU A 24 11.44 -6.36 4.41
CA GLU A 24 12.26 -7.03 3.40
C GLU A 24 13.31 -6.10 2.79
N CYS A 25 12.99 -4.81 2.61
CA CYS A 25 13.95 -3.81 2.12
C CYS A 25 15.20 -3.67 3.01
N PHE A 26 15.08 -3.94 4.31
CA PHE A 26 16.17 -3.73 5.30
C PHE A 26 16.65 -5.02 5.98
N ALA A 27 15.93 -6.14 5.86
CA ALA A 27 16.28 -7.42 6.48
C ALA A 27 16.48 -8.57 5.47
N GLY A 28 16.28 -8.33 4.17
CA GLY A 28 16.47 -9.32 3.11
C GLY A 28 17.93 -9.57 2.73
N ALA A 29 18.17 -10.55 1.86
CA ALA A 29 19.52 -10.91 1.39
C ALA A 29 20.26 -9.78 0.63
N HIS A 30 19.52 -8.79 0.13
CA HIS A 30 20.04 -7.58 -0.52
C HIS A 30 19.63 -6.32 0.25
N ALA A 31 19.61 -6.39 1.59
CA ALA A 31 19.17 -5.28 2.44
C ALA A 31 19.90 -3.98 2.10
N ALA A 32 19.13 -2.91 1.91
CA ALA A 32 19.68 -1.58 1.78
C ALA A 32 20.32 -1.17 3.12
N PRO A 33 21.46 -0.45 3.10
CA PRO A 33 22.02 0.10 4.32
C PRO A 33 20.99 0.97 5.04
N ILE A 34 20.81 0.75 6.34
CA ILE A 34 19.90 1.52 7.18
C ILE A 34 20.48 2.92 7.36
N THR A 35 20.20 3.79 6.40
CA THR A 35 20.53 5.21 6.43
C THR A 35 19.23 6.02 6.49
N PRO A 36 19.24 7.23 7.10
CA PRO A 36 18.04 8.07 7.16
C PRO A 36 17.42 8.36 5.78
N HIS A 37 18.27 8.49 4.76
CA HIS A 37 17.84 8.69 3.38
C HIS A 37 17.11 7.47 2.81
N ASN A 38 17.65 6.26 2.99
CA ASN A 38 17.01 5.04 2.49
C ASN A 38 15.71 4.74 3.25
N LEU A 39 15.65 5.04 4.55
CA LEU A 39 14.46 4.84 5.37
C LEU A 39 13.29 5.70 4.90
N THR A 40 13.54 7.00 4.73
CA THR A 40 12.55 7.96 4.24
C THR A 40 12.18 7.71 2.78
N GLY A 41 13.16 7.34 1.94
CA GLY A 41 12.94 6.94 0.55
C GLY A 41 12.05 5.70 0.41
N ALA A 42 12.35 4.62 1.15
CA ALA A 42 11.54 3.41 1.13
C ALA A 42 10.11 3.66 1.63
N ALA A 43 9.95 4.42 2.72
CA ALA A 43 8.62 4.79 3.23
C ALA A 43 7.83 5.62 2.19
N SER A 44 8.49 6.58 1.53
CA SER A 44 7.87 7.40 0.48
C SER A 44 7.43 6.56 -0.73
N LEU A 45 8.27 5.63 -1.19
CA LEU A 45 7.93 4.73 -2.30
C LEU A 45 6.74 3.84 -1.98
N ILE A 46 6.66 3.32 -0.75
CA ILE A 46 5.50 2.53 -0.30
C ILE A 46 4.24 3.37 -0.32
N VAL A 47 4.28 4.60 0.20
CA VAL A 47 3.13 5.52 0.20
C VAL A 47 2.69 5.84 -1.24
N TRP A 48 3.62 6.24 -2.10
CA TRP A 48 3.30 6.57 -3.50
C TRP A 48 2.79 5.35 -4.29
N SER A 49 3.36 4.16 -4.05
CA SER A 49 2.89 2.91 -4.67
C SER A 49 1.46 2.59 -4.27
N LEU A 50 1.11 2.68 -2.97
CA LEU A 50 -0.26 2.47 -2.50
C LEU A 50 -1.24 3.46 -3.12
N VAL A 51 -0.88 4.75 -3.15
CA VAL A 51 -1.71 5.80 -3.77
C VAL A 51 -1.92 5.49 -5.25
N LEU A 52 -0.85 5.17 -6.00
CA LEU A 52 -0.94 4.85 -7.42
C LEU A 52 -1.78 3.60 -7.69
N VAL A 53 -1.57 2.51 -6.96
CA VAL A 53 -2.34 1.26 -7.13
C VAL A 53 -3.82 1.49 -6.86
N VAL A 54 -4.15 2.23 -5.80
CA VAL A 54 -5.53 2.59 -5.48
C VAL A 54 -6.09 3.48 -6.59
N SER A 55 -5.44 4.59 -6.94
CA SER A 55 -5.88 5.48 -8.01
C SER A 55 -6.11 4.75 -9.33
N LEU A 56 -5.19 3.89 -9.75
CA LEU A 56 -5.35 3.08 -10.96
C LEU A 56 -6.55 2.14 -10.85
N LYS A 57 -6.71 1.40 -9.75
CA LYS A 57 -7.84 0.48 -9.54
C LYS A 57 -9.19 1.21 -9.61
N TYR A 58 -9.26 2.40 -9.01
CA TYR A 58 -10.45 3.25 -9.06
C TYR A 58 -10.69 3.82 -10.46
N LEU A 59 -9.65 4.27 -11.16
CA LEU A 59 -9.76 4.73 -12.55
C LEU A 59 -10.26 3.61 -13.47
N PHE A 60 -9.69 2.41 -13.36
CA PHE A 60 -10.16 1.25 -14.13
C PHE A 60 -11.60 0.85 -13.79
N LEU A 61 -12.00 0.93 -12.52
CA LEU A 61 -13.40 0.67 -12.12
C LEU A 61 -14.35 1.69 -12.78
N ILE A 62 -14.01 2.97 -12.73
CA ILE A 62 -14.80 4.06 -13.34
C ILE A 62 -14.87 3.87 -14.85
N LEU A 63 -13.75 3.64 -15.52
CA LEU A 63 -13.69 3.40 -16.98
C LEU A 63 -14.50 2.14 -17.38
N ARG A 64 -14.54 1.10 -16.53
CA ARG A 64 -15.34 -0.11 -16.79
C ARG A 64 -16.84 0.12 -16.61
N LEU A 65 -17.23 0.97 -15.66
CA LEU A 65 -18.62 1.36 -15.45
C LEU A 65 -19.11 2.32 -16.54
N ASP A 66 -18.23 3.18 -17.04
CA ASP A 66 -18.48 4.05 -18.20
C ASP A 66 -18.69 3.23 -19.50
N ASN A 67 -18.04 2.07 -19.62
CA ASN A 67 -18.19 1.15 -20.75
C ASN A 67 -19.49 0.31 -20.76
N HIS A 68 -20.45 0.56 -19.86
CA HIS A 68 -21.81 0.01 -19.92
C HIS A 68 -22.88 1.10 -20.12
N GLY A 69 -22.45 2.29 -20.55
CA GLY A 69 -23.28 3.46 -20.84
C GLY A 69 -23.65 3.65 -22.31
N GLU A 70 -23.43 2.64 -23.15
CA GLU A 70 -24.26 2.35 -24.33
C GLU A 70 -24.91 0.98 -24.17
#